data_AF-W4L553-F1
#
_entry.id   AF-W4L553-F1
#
_cell.length_a   1.000
_cell.length_b   1.000
_cell.length_c   1.000
_cell.angle_alpha   90.00
_cell.angle_beta   90.00
_cell.angle_gamma   90.00
#
_symmetry.space_group_name_H-M   'P 1'
#
loop_
_entity.id
_entity.type
_entity.pdbx_description
1 polymer ?
#
loop_
_entity_poly.entity_id
_entity_poly.type
_entity_poly.pdbx_seq_one_letter_code
_entity_poly.pdbx_strand_id
1 'polypeptide(L)'
;MRYGRLVAFEEMQPIDLVVVGCVAVSRDGGRTGKGAGFADLELGMLRQFGLVQADTPVVTTVHPVQIVADRQLPMLAHDWSLTWIVTPDEALTTQCDRMQPVGIEWNHIRPEQWRAIPALRALRPEC
;
A
#
# COMPACT_ATOMS: atom_id res chain seq x y z
N MET A 1 -1.12 10.49 -24.45
CA MET A 1 -2.33 10.93 -23.72
C MET A 1 -3.62 10.30 -24.24
N ARG A 2 -3.61 9.09 -24.85
CA ARG A 2 -4.84 8.51 -25.44
C ARG A 2 -5.81 7.94 -24.39
N TYR A 3 -5.32 7.57 -23.21
CA TYR A 3 -6.09 6.87 -22.18
C TYR A 3 -6.02 7.55 -20.80
N GLY A 4 -5.39 8.72 -20.72
CA GLY A 4 -5.20 9.42 -19.46
C GLY A 4 -4.39 10.71 -19.61
N ARG A 5 -4.56 11.59 -18.62
CA ARG A 5 -3.83 12.85 -18.42
C ARG A 5 -2.95 12.69 -17.19
N LEU A 6 -1.70 13.15 -17.28
CA LEU A 6 -0.85 13.26 -16.10
C LEU A 6 -1.37 14.40 -15.21
N VAL A 7 -1.46 14.13 -13.92
CA VAL A 7 -1.98 15.05 -12.92
C VAL A 7 -1.03 15.09 -11.73
N ALA A 8 -0.91 16.26 -11.10
CA ALA A 8 -0.28 16.37 -9.79
C ALA A 8 -1.19 15.78 -8.70
N PHE A 9 -0.65 15.52 -7.50
CA PHE A 9 -1.43 14.96 -6.40
C PHE A 9 -2.62 15.87 -6.01
N GLU A 10 -2.42 17.17 -6.08
CA GLU A 10 -3.41 18.20 -5.75
C GLU A 10 -4.57 18.26 -6.76
N GLU A 11 -4.37 17.73 -7.97
CA GLU A 11 -5.40 17.63 -9.00
C GLU A 11 -6.19 16.31 -8.92
N MET A 12 -5.72 15.34 -8.12
CA MET A 12 -6.37 14.04 -8.00
C MET A 12 -7.65 14.14 -7.16
N GLN A 13 -8.62 13.29 -7.48
CA GLN A 13 -9.77 13.06 -6.61
C GLN A 13 -9.39 12.03 -5.52
N PRO A 14 -10.07 12.06 -4.35
CA PRO A 14 -9.91 11.03 -3.33
C PRO A 14 -10.09 9.61 -3.90
N ILE A 15 -9.33 8.67 -3.35
CA ILE A 15 -9.32 7.26 -3.75
C ILE A 15 -10.17 6.47 -2.77
N ASP A 16 -11.27 5.93 -3.28
CA ASP A 16 -12.21 5.12 -2.49
C ASP A 16 -11.80 3.65 -2.36
N LEU A 17 -10.86 3.17 -3.20
CA LEU A 17 -10.42 1.78 -3.23
C LEU A 17 -9.00 1.67 -3.78
N VAL A 18 -8.13 0.95 -3.08
CA VAL A 18 -6.78 0.62 -3.55
C VAL A 18 -6.70 -0.87 -3.84
N VAL A 19 -6.40 -1.23 -5.10
CA VAL A 19 -6.09 -2.62 -5.46
C VAL A 19 -4.57 -2.79 -5.54
N VAL A 20 -4.03 -3.67 -4.69
CA VAL A 20 -2.59 -3.91 -4.57
C VAL A 20 -2.24 -5.33 -5.01
N GLY A 21 -1.18 -5.47 -5.80
CA GLY A 21 -0.67 -6.79 -6.19
C GLY A 21 0.16 -7.44 -5.10
N CYS A 22 -0.11 -8.71 -4.78
CA CYS A 22 0.59 -9.47 -3.75
C CYS A 22 1.12 -10.81 -4.29
N VAL A 23 2.26 -11.25 -3.73
CA VAL A 23 2.84 -12.59 -3.95
C VAL A 23 2.26 -13.57 -2.93
N ALA A 24 2.12 -13.15 -1.66
CA ALA A 24 1.46 -13.90 -0.62
C ALA A 24 0.74 -12.94 0.35
N VAL A 25 -0.29 -13.45 1.02
CA VAL A 25 -1.12 -12.72 1.98
C VAL A 25 -1.44 -13.59 3.19
N SER A 26 -1.85 -12.98 4.29
CA SER A 26 -2.29 -13.65 5.50
C SER A 26 -3.65 -13.12 5.95
N ARG A 27 -4.39 -13.92 6.72
CA ARG A 27 -5.80 -13.60 7.07
C ARG A 27 -5.91 -12.41 8.04
N ASP A 28 -4.82 -12.09 8.73
CA ASP A 28 -4.66 -10.89 9.56
C ASP A 28 -4.33 -9.61 8.76
N GLY A 29 -4.31 -9.68 7.43
CA GLY A 29 -4.06 -8.54 6.55
C GLY A 29 -2.58 -8.32 6.20
N GLY A 30 -1.67 -9.19 6.66
CA GLY A 30 -0.30 -9.21 6.19
C GLY A 30 -0.20 -9.50 4.68
N ARG A 31 0.80 -8.89 4.05
CA ARG A 31 1.04 -9.02 2.61
C ARG A 31 2.52 -8.93 2.29
N THR A 32 2.90 -9.53 1.17
CA THR A 32 4.20 -9.27 0.58
C THR A 32 4.09 -9.14 -0.93
N GLY A 33 4.77 -8.14 -1.47
CA GLY A 33 4.95 -7.97 -2.91
C GLY A 33 6.28 -8.58 -3.37
N LYS A 34 6.94 -7.90 -4.31
CA LYS A 34 8.27 -8.31 -4.81
C LYS A 34 9.42 -7.93 -3.87
N GLY A 35 9.14 -7.47 -2.64
CA GLY A 35 10.14 -7.06 -1.64
C GLY A 35 10.72 -5.63 -1.79
N ALA A 36 10.27 -4.89 -2.80
CA ALA A 36 10.81 -3.56 -3.09
C ALA A 36 10.10 -2.38 -2.37
N GLY A 37 9.04 -2.65 -1.59
CA GLY A 37 8.40 -1.66 -0.71
C GLY A 37 7.83 -0.43 -1.42
N PHE A 38 7.57 -0.53 -2.72
CA PHE A 38 7.00 0.59 -3.51
C PHE A 38 5.54 0.85 -3.14
N ALA A 39 4.74 -0.20 -2.95
CA ALA A 39 3.31 -0.05 -2.68
C ALA A 39 3.04 0.73 -1.37
N ASP A 40 3.76 0.43 -0.29
CA ASP A 40 3.61 1.13 0.98
C ASP A 40 4.07 2.59 0.88
N LEU A 41 5.10 2.86 0.07
CA LEU A 41 5.58 4.22 -0.18
C LEU A 41 4.61 5.04 -1.04
N GLU A 42 4.01 4.44 -2.06
CA GLU A 42 2.96 5.04 -2.88
C GLU A 42 1.73 5.37 -2.04
N LEU A 43 1.31 4.45 -1.17
CA LEU A 43 0.22 4.70 -0.22
C LEU A 43 0.57 5.78 0.79
N GLY A 44 1.80 5.80 1.30
CA GLY A 44 2.29 6.87 2.17
C GLY A 44 2.23 8.25 1.50
N MET A 45 2.65 8.34 0.23
CA MET A 45 2.52 9.58 -0.56
C MET A 45 1.06 10.00 -0.71
N LEU A 46 0.19 9.10 -1.16
CA LEU A 46 -1.24 9.40 -1.33
C LEU A 46 -1.90 9.79 -0.01
N ARG A 47 -1.53 9.15 1.10
CA ARG A 47 -2.01 9.47 2.45
C ARG A 47 -1.61 10.87 2.88
N GLN A 48 -0.38 11.29 2.60
CA GLN A 48 0.11 12.63 2.92
C GLN A 48 -0.67 13.74 2.20
N PHE A 49 -1.19 13.47 1.00
CA PHE A 49 -2.07 14.39 0.26
C PHE A 49 -3.56 14.24 0.58
N GLY A 50 -3.93 13.39 1.54
CA GLY A 50 -5.33 13.15 1.89
C GLY A 50 -6.11 12.41 0.79
N LEU A 51 -5.43 11.81 -0.18
CA LEU A 51 -6.06 11.06 -1.27
C LEU A 51 -6.47 9.65 -0.82
N VAL A 52 -5.78 9.10 0.17
CA VAL A 52 -6.13 7.84 0.84
C VAL A 52 -6.41 8.13 2.30
N GLN A 53 -7.50 7.58 2.83
CA GLN A 53 -7.90 7.67 4.23
C GLN A 53 -7.48 6.42 5.01
N ALA A 54 -7.46 6.49 6.34
CA ALA A 54 -7.09 5.35 7.18
C ALA A 54 -8.08 4.17 7.04
N ASP A 55 -9.32 4.48 6.66
CA ASP A 55 -10.41 3.55 6.41
C ASP A 55 -10.60 3.23 4.92
N THR A 56 -9.80 3.82 4.01
CA THR A 56 -9.84 3.46 2.59
C THR A 56 -9.51 1.96 2.44
N PRO A 57 -10.39 1.16 1.82
CA PRO A 57 -10.13 -0.25 1.61
C PRO A 57 -8.89 -0.48 0.75
N VAL A 58 -7.93 -1.23 1.30
CA VAL A 58 -6.79 -1.79 0.57
C VAL A 58 -7.08 -3.26 0.32
N VAL A 59 -7.20 -3.64 -0.95
CA VAL A 59 -7.70 -4.96 -1.37
C VAL A 59 -6.75 -5.62 -2.34
N THR A 60 -6.80 -6.94 -2.41
CA THR A 60 -6.01 -7.70 -3.38
C THR A 60 -6.79 -8.88 -3.94
N THR A 61 -6.35 -9.37 -5.10
CA THR A 61 -6.81 -10.61 -5.70
C THR A 61 -5.67 -11.63 -5.69
N VAL A 62 -5.93 -12.82 -5.19
CA VAL A 62 -4.93 -13.90 -5.07
C VAL A 62 -5.56 -15.27 -5.30
N HIS A 63 -4.75 -16.26 -5.68
CA HIS A 63 -5.15 -17.66 -5.61
C HIS A 63 -5.11 -18.15 -4.15
N PRO A 64 -5.99 -19.07 -3.71
CA PRO A 64 -6.00 -19.57 -2.33
C PRO A 64 -4.65 -20.09 -1.82
N VAL A 65 -3.79 -20.63 -2.69
CA VAL A 65 -2.43 -21.09 -2.36
C VAL A 65 -1.49 -19.98 -1.87
N GLN A 66 -1.79 -18.72 -2.19
CA GLN A 66 -1.00 -17.56 -1.78
C GLN A 66 -1.41 -17.06 -0.39
N ILE A 67 -2.45 -17.65 0.23
CA ILE A 67 -2.84 -17.37 1.61
C ILE A 67 -2.00 -18.24 2.54
N VAL A 68 -1.09 -17.62 3.27
CA VAL A 68 -0.12 -18.28 4.16
C VAL A 68 -0.40 -17.95 5.61
N ALA A 69 0.29 -18.63 6.55
CA ALA A 69 0.13 -18.35 7.97
C ALA A 69 0.69 -16.95 8.32
N ASP A 70 0.01 -16.22 9.19
CA ASP A 70 0.35 -14.85 9.62
C ASP A 70 1.83 -14.69 10.01
N ARG A 71 2.37 -15.66 10.77
CA ARG A 71 3.80 -15.69 11.17
C ARG A 71 4.82 -15.68 10.02
N GLN A 72 4.39 -15.96 8.78
CA GLN A 72 5.23 -15.96 7.59
C GLN A 72 5.31 -14.57 6.94
N LEU A 73 4.39 -13.67 7.28
CA LEU A 73 4.29 -12.31 6.73
C LEU A 73 4.35 -11.27 7.86
N PRO A 74 5.48 -11.19 8.59
CA PRO A 74 5.62 -10.19 9.64
C PRO A 74 5.47 -8.79 9.05
N MET A 75 4.61 -7.97 9.66
CA MET A 75 4.40 -6.59 9.26
C MET A 75 5.18 -5.61 10.13
N LEU A 76 5.75 -4.59 9.50
CA LEU A 76 6.40 -3.45 10.14
C LEU A 76 5.40 -2.30 10.35
N ALA A 77 5.81 -1.28 11.11
CA ALA A 77 4.95 -0.14 11.43
C ALA A 77 4.55 0.70 10.20
N HIS A 78 5.37 0.68 9.15
CA HIS A 78 5.12 1.41 7.91
C HIS A 78 4.37 0.59 6.85
N ASP A 79 4.11 -0.69 7.12
CA ASP A 79 3.42 -1.57 6.18
C ASP A 79 1.91 -1.37 6.26
N TRP A 80 1.30 -1.13 5.11
CA TRP A 80 -0.16 -1.05 5.00
C TRP A 80 -0.75 -2.46 4.98
N SER A 81 -1.70 -2.71 5.88
CA SER A 81 -2.44 -3.98 5.91
C SER A 81 -3.51 -4.01 4.83
N LEU A 82 -3.77 -5.21 4.32
CA LEU A 82 -4.98 -5.48 3.55
C LEU A 82 -6.19 -5.37 4.47
N THR A 83 -7.30 -4.95 3.89
CA THR A 83 -8.65 -4.96 4.49
C THR A 83 -9.50 -6.10 3.93
N TRP A 84 -9.26 -6.45 2.65
CA TRP A 84 -9.90 -7.55 1.96
C TRP A 84 -8.91 -8.39 1.15
N ILE A 85 -9.17 -9.69 1.13
CA ILE A 85 -8.51 -10.67 0.27
C ILE A 85 -9.59 -11.30 -0.59
N VAL A 86 -9.48 -11.13 -1.91
CA VAL A 86 -10.41 -11.71 -2.88
C VAL A 86 -9.75 -12.89 -3.57
N THR A 87 -10.43 -14.03 -3.54
CA THR A 87 -10.06 -15.24 -4.29
C THR A 87 -11.10 -15.48 -5.39
N PRO A 88 -10.92 -16.47 -6.28
CA PRO A 88 -11.96 -16.82 -7.25
C PRO A 88 -13.30 -17.22 -6.61
N ASP A 89 -13.27 -17.75 -5.39
CA ASP A 89 -14.43 -18.39 -4.75
C ASP A 89 -15.05 -17.54 -3.62
N GLU A 90 -14.28 -16.62 -3.03
CA GLU A 90 -14.73 -15.84 -1.87
C GLU A 90 -14.01 -14.50 -1.73
N ALA A 91 -14.66 -13.58 -1.00
CA ALA A 91 -14.08 -12.33 -0.52
C ALA A 91 -14.00 -12.37 1.01
N LEU A 92 -12.79 -12.26 1.53
CA LEU A 92 -12.46 -12.37 2.95
C LEU A 92 -12.16 -10.99 3.53
N THR A 93 -12.82 -10.62 4.62
CA THR A 93 -12.37 -9.50 5.46
C THR A 93 -11.18 -9.93 6.30
N THR A 94 -10.18 -9.06 6.43
CA THR A 94 -9.01 -9.32 7.27
C THR A 94 -9.28 -8.92 8.72
N GLN A 95 -8.77 -9.67 9.68
CA GLN A 95 -8.92 -9.38 11.12
C GLN A 95 -7.81 -8.46 11.66
N CYS A 96 -7.43 -7.44 10.89
CA CYS A 96 -6.31 -6.57 11.25
C CYS A 96 -6.74 -5.47 12.23
N ASP A 97 -6.29 -5.54 13.48
CA ASP A 97 -6.51 -4.48 14.49
C ASP A 97 -5.45 -3.35 14.43
N ARG A 98 -4.54 -3.38 13.43
CA ARG A 98 -3.46 -2.41 13.31
C ARG A 98 -3.98 -1.11 12.68
N MET A 99 -3.53 0.02 13.21
CA MET A 99 -3.75 1.31 12.56
C MET A 99 -2.93 1.38 11.27
N GLN A 100 -3.54 1.89 10.20
CA GLN A 100 -2.82 2.18 8.96
C GLN A 100 -1.81 3.31 9.18
N PRO A 101 -0.69 3.31 8.42
CA PRO A 101 0.28 4.39 8.48
C PRO A 101 -0.32 5.77 8.20
N VAL A 102 0.22 6.80 8.85
CA VAL A 102 -0.24 8.20 8.71
C VAL A 102 0.37 8.94 7.51
N GLY A 103 1.33 8.32 6.81
CA GLY A 103 2.07 8.93 5.72
C GLY A 103 3.34 8.17 5.40
N ILE A 104 4.35 8.88 4.89
CA ILE A 104 5.65 8.31 4.53
C ILE A 104 6.53 8.17 5.77
N GLU A 105 7.05 6.95 6.02
CA GLU A 105 8.11 6.72 7.00
C GLU A 105 9.48 7.04 6.40
N TRP A 106 9.89 8.31 6.49
CA TRP A 106 11.10 8.84 5.84
C TRP A 106 12.38 8.10 6.24
N ASN A 107 12.46 7.54 7.46
CA ASN A 107 13.65 6.84 7.94
C ASN A 107 13.85 5.47 7.30
N HIS A 108 12.82 4.90 6.67
CA HIS A 108 12.85 3.58 6.04
C HIS A 108 13.02 3.64 4.51
N ILE A 109 13.18 4.84 3.92
CA ILE A 109 13.37 4.97 2.47
C ILE A 109 14.79 4.57 2.08
N ARG A 110 14.89 3.55 1.23
CA ARG A 110 16.15 2.98 0.74
C ARG A 110 16.78 3.85 -0.35
N PRO A 111 18.11 3.82 -0.52
CA PRO A 111 18.80 4.58 -1.57
C PRO A 111 18.28 4.33 -2.99
N GLU A 112 17.87 3.10 -3.32
CA GLU A 112 17.28 2.79 -4.62
C GLU A 112 15.91 3.47 -4.82
N GLN A 113 15.10 3.60 -3.77
CA GLN A 113 13.78 4.25 -3.84
C GLN A 113 13.94 5.74 -4.10
N TRP A 114 14.93 6.41 -3.50
CA TRP A 114 15.30 7.80 -3.79
C TRP A 114 15.73 8.05 -5.24
N ARG A 115 16.26 7.03 -5.92
CA ARG A 115 16.64 7.12 -7.34
C ARG A 115 15.47 6.80 -8.26
N ALA A 116 14.66 5.81 -7.89
CA ALA A 116 13.57 5.31 -8.70
C ALA A 116 12.31 6.21 -8.65
N ILE A 117 12.11 6.97 -7.58
CA ILE A 117 10.91 7.79 -7.38
C ILE A 117 11.31 9.27 -7.23
N PRO A 118 11.33 10.04 -8.34
CA PRO A 118 11.68 11.46 -8.31
C PRO A 118 10.81 12.29 -7.36
N ALA A 119 9.52 11.93 -7.22
CA ALA A 119 8.57 12.63 -6.36
C ALA A 119 9.01 12.71 -4.90
N LEU A 120 9.73 11.71 -4.37
CA LEU A 120 10.19 11.71 -2.98
C LEU A 120 11.03 12.94 -2.63
N ARG A 121 11.81 13.46 -3.59
CA ARG A 121 12.64 14.65 -3.37
C ARG A 121 11.81 15.91 -3.21
N ALA A 122 10.70 16.00 -3.92
CA ALA A 122 9.77 17.13 -3.83
C ALA A 122 8.90 17.06 -2.57
N LEU A 123 8.65 15.85 -2.05
CA LEU A 123 7.79 15.62 -0.89
C LEU A 123 8.53 15.64 0.45
N ARG A 124 9.86 15.58 0.42
CA ARG A 124 10.68 15.55 1.63
C ARG A 124 10.48 16.88 2.39
N PRO A 125 10.04 16.85 3.66
CA PRO A 125 9.99 18.05 4.48
C PRO A 125 11.38 18.67 4.58
N GLU A 126 11.46 20.01 4.48
CA GLU A 126 12.68 20.72 4.85
C GLU A 126 12.96 20.43 6.34
N CYS A 127 14.19 20.01 6.64
CA CYS A 127 14.65 19.77 8.01
C CYS A 127 14.88 21.08 8.76
#